data_AF-A0A5M6IB68-F1
#
_entry.id   AF-A0A5M6IB68-F1
#
_cell.length_a   1.000
_cell.length_b   1.000
_cell.length_c   1.000
_cell.angle_alpha   90.00
_cell.angle_beta   90.00
_cell.angle_gamma   90.00
#
_symmetry.space_group_name_H-M   'P 1'
#
loop_
_entity.id
_entity.type
_entity.pdbx_description
1 polymer ?
#
loop_
_entity_poly.entity_id
_entity_poly.type
_entity_poly.pdbx_seq_one_letter_code
_entity_poly.pdbx_strand_id
1 'polypeptide(L)' 'MAENVSPSGMTEDEAQEFHGIFQQTMGGFFGAVVVAHILAWMWCPWLSDAACNADVASVASTALTLVS' A
#
# COMPACT_ATOMS: atom_id res chain seq x y z
N MET A 1 -0.62 4.87 -44.75
CA MET A 1 0.04 4.81 -43.44
C MET A 1 -0.47 3.55 -42.76
N ALA A 2 0.36 2.53 -42.56
CA ALA A 2 -0.07 1.39 -41.76
C ALA A 2 -0.22 1.88 -40.31
N GLU A 3 -1.38 1.66 -39.74
CA GLU A 3 -1.65 1.83 -38.32
C GLU A 3 -0.58 1.06 -37.51
N ASN A 4 0.26 1.77 -36.75
CA ASN A 4 1.23 1.14 -35.85
C ASN A 4 0.47 0.63 -34.62
N VAL A 5 -0.27 -0.45 -34.82
CA VAL A 5 -1.02 -1.12 -33.75
C VAL A 5 -0.04 -1.90 -32.91
N SER A 6 -0.04 -1.59 -31.61
CA SER A 6 0.78 -2.26 -30.61
C SER A 6 0.47 -3.77 -30.55
N PRO A 7 1.39 -4.62 -30.06
CA PRO A 7 1.11 -6.06 -29.87
C PRO A 7 -0.05 -6.35 -28.90
N SER A 8 -0.48 -5.36 -28.12
CA SER A 8 -1.70 -5.37 -27.30
C SER A 8 -2.99 -5.05 -28.08
N GLY A 9 -2.91 -4.77 -29.38
CA GLY A 9 -4.06 -4.51 -30.25
C GLY A 9 -4.63 -3.09 -30.20
N MET A 10 -3.97 -2.17 -29.48
CA MET A 10 -4.41 -0.78 -29.34
C MET A 10 -3.60 0.16 -30.23
N THR A 11 -4.27 1.19 -30.73
CA THR A 11 -3.63 2.35 -31.35
C THR A 11 -2.97 3.24 -30.28
N GLU A 12 -1.98 4.05 -30.66
CA GLU A 12 -1.26 4.94 -29.74
C GLU A 12 -2.23 5.90 -29.01
N ASP A 13 -3.23 6.42 -29.74
CA ASP A 13 -4.26 7.33 -29.20
C ASP A 13 -5.11 6.65 -28.13
N GLU A 14 -5.56 5.41 -28.38
CA GLU A 14 -6.38 4.65 -27.44
C GLU A 14 -5.60 4.28 -26.17
N ALA A 15 -4.31 3.93 -26.33
CA ALA A 15 -3.44 3.65 -25.20
C ALA A 15 -3.23 4.89 -24.32
N GLN A 16 -3.14 6.07 -24.93
CA GLN A 16 -2.95 7.34 -24.21
C GLN A 16 -4.20 7.76 -23.43
N GLU A 17 -5.40 7.52 -23.95
CA GLU A 17 -6.66 7.78 -23.23
C GLU A 17 -6.77 6.90 -21.97
N PHE A 18 -6.51 5.59 -22.10
CA PHE A 18 -6.49 4.68 -20.96
C PHE A 18 -5.43 5.10 -19.93
N HIS A 19 -4.23 5.43 -20.40
CA HIS A 19 -3.12 5.80 -19.55
C HIS A 19 -3.41 7.07 -18.72
N GLY A 20 -4.11 8.04 -19.30
CA GLY A 20 -4.53 9.26 -18.58
C GLY A 20 -5.45 8.95 -17.39
N ILE A 21 -6.49 8.13 -17.60
CA ILE A 21 -7.44 7.74 -16.55
C ILE A 21 -6.75 6.84 -15.51
N PHE A 22 -5.87 5.94 -15.96
CA PHE A 22 -5.09 5.09 -15.08
C PHE A 22 -4.18 5.92 -14.15
N GLN A 23 -3.44 6.89 -14.69
CA GLN A 23 -2.58 7.76 -13.86
C GLN A 23 -3.39 8.58 -12.85
N GLN A 24 -4.56 9.10 -13.24
CA GLN A 24 -5.41 9.88 -12.35
C GLN A 24 -5.90 9.05 -11.16
N THR A 25 -6.42 7.85 -11.41
CA THR A 25 -6.94 6.94 -10.36
C THR A 25 -5.80 6.34 -9.53
N MET A 26 -4.70 5.96 -10.16
CA MET A 26 -3.48 5.49 -9.49
C MET A 26 -2.94 6.55 -8.54
N GLY A 27 -2.84 7.82 -8.97
CA GLY A 27 -2.41 8.92 -8.11
C GLY A 27 -3.31 9.12 -6.89
N GLY A 28 -4.63 9.07 -7.07
CA GLY A 28 -5.60 9.14 -5.96
C GLY A 28 -5.45 7.98 -4.97
N PHE A 29 -5.27 6.75 -5.48
CA PHE A 29 -5.04 5.57 -4.65
C PHE A 29 -3.72 5.67 -3.85
N PHE A 30 -2.62 6.04 -4.49
CA PHE A 30 -1.35 6.22 -3.80
C PHE A 30 -1.42 7.31 -2.74
N GLY A 31 -2.16 8.40 -2.98
CA GLY A 31 -2.45 9.40 -1.95
C GLY A 31 -3.08 8.79 -0.71
N ALA A 32 -4.11 7.95 -0.88
CA ALA A 32 -4.75 7.24 0.23
C ALA A 32 -3.80 6.23 0.92
N VAL A 33 -3.02 5.47 0.14
CA VAL A 33 -2.05 4.50 0.65
C VAL A 33 -1.01 5.17 1.52
N VAL A 34 -0.44 6.30 1.10
CA VAL A 34 0.56 7.05 1.88
C VAL A 34 -0.01 7.47 3.24
N VAL A 35 -1.22 8.03 3.27
CA VAL A 35 -1.88 8.42 4.52
C VAL A 35 -2.10 7.22 5.43
N ALA A 36 -2.60 6.10 4.90
CA ALA A 36 -2.81 4.89 5.67
C ALA A 36 -1.50 4.32 6.25
N HIS A 37 -0.41 4.35 5.48
CA HIS A 37 0.90 3.85 5.93
C HIS A 37 1.51 4.74 7.01
N ILE A 38 1.36 6.07 6.93
CA ILE A 38 1.79 6.97 8.00
C ILE A 38 1.01 6.68 9.28
N LEU A 39 -0.30 6.49 9.19
CA LEU A 39 -1.13 6.20 10.35
C LEU A 39 -0.78 4.84 10.97
N ALA A 40 -0.56 3.82 10.14
CA ALA A 40 -0.09 2.51 10.57
C ALA A 40 1.29 2.59 11.22
N TRP A 41 2.20 3.41 10.69
CA TRP A 41 3.52 3.65 11.27
C TRP A 41 3.44 4.33 12.63
N MET A 42 2.52 5.28 12.83
CA MET A 42 2.28 5.91 14.13
C MET A 42 1.77 4.90 15.17
N TRP A 43 1.02 3.88 14.76
CA TRP A 43 0.49 2.84 15.64
C TRP A 43 1.53 1.74 15.94
N CYS A 44 2.17 1.18 14.92
CA CYS A 44 3.27 0.24 15.05
C CYS A 44 4.35 0.60 13.99
N PRO A 45 5.45 1.25 14.41
CA PRO A 45 6.54 1.56 13.50
C PRO A 45 7.34 0.28 13.19
N TRP A 46 7.24 -0.18 11.95
CA TRP A 46 7.82 -1.45 11.50
C TRP A 46 9.34 -1.41 11.26
N LEU A 47 9.97 -0.22 11.25
CA LEU A 47 11.41 -0.05 11.04
C LEU A 47 12.20 0.16 12.34
N SER A 48 11.52 0.24 13.48
CA SER A 48 12.13 0.32 14.80
C SER A 48 11.79 -0.95 15.57
N ASP A 49 12.81 -1.73 15.94
CA ASP A 49 12.74 -3.05 16.59
C ASP A 49 11.80 -3.13 17.82
N ALA A 50 11.46 -1.98 18.42
CA ALA A 50 10.80 -1.89 19.72
C ALA A 50 9.26 -1.88 19.71
N ALA A 51 8.58 -1.46 18.64
CA ALA A 51 7.21 -0.93 18.84
C ALA A 51 6.06 -1.83 18.37
N CYS A 52 6.27 -2.72 17.38
CA CYS A 52 5.21 -3.67 17.00
C CYS A 52 5.19 -4.94 17.88
N ASN A 53 6.37 -5.37 18.34
CA ASN A 53 6.53 -6.63 19.07
C ASN A 53 6.38 -6.48 20.60
N ALA A 54 6.24 -5.25 21.11
CA ALA A 54 6.06 -5.01 22.55
C ALA A 54 4.71 -5.50 23.06
N ASP A 55 3.65 -5.45 22.24
CA ASP A 55 2.30 -5.86 22.65
C ASP A 55 2.16 -7.38 22.78
N VAL A 56 2.86 -8.15 21.94
CA VAL A 56 2.85 -9.62 22.03
C VAL A 56 3.61 -10.09 23.27
N ALA A 57 4.68 -9.39 23.64
CA ALA A 57 5.45 -9.65 24.85
C ALA A 57 4.65 -9.29 26.12
N SER A 58 3.95 -8.15 26.14
CA SER A 58 3.18 -7.71 27.31
C SER A 58 1.97 -8.60 27.58
N VAL A 59 1.25 -9.05 26.56
CA VAL A 59 0.10 -9.97 26.67
C VAL A 59 0.54 -11.33 27.20
N ALA A 60 1.68 -11.86 26.74
CA ALA A 60 2.22 -13.13 27.24
C ALA A 60 2.57 -13.08 28.73
N SER A 61 3.20 -11.98 29.19
CA SER A 61 3.49 -11.78 30.62
C SER A 61 2.23 -11.62 31.47
N THR A 62 1.20 -10.93 30.96
CA THR A 62 -0.07 -10.70 31.69
C THR A 62 -0.86 -12.00 31.83
N ALA A 63 -0.86 -12.84 30.79
CA ALA A 63 -1.48 -14.17 30.84
C ALA A 63 -0.81 -15.08 31.87
N LEU A 64 0.52 -15.02 32.01
CA LEU A 64 1.24 -15.81 33.00
C LEU A 64 0.95 -15.37 34.44
N THR A 65 0.81 -14.07 34.70
CA THR A 65 0.44 -13.51 36.02
C THR A 65 -1.01 -13.77 36.42
N LEU A 66 -1.89 -14.08 35.46
CA LEU A 66 -3.29 -14.42 35.74
C LEU A 66 -3.51 -15.91 36.06
N VAL A 67 -2.54 -16.76 35.72
CA VAL A 67 -2.57 -18.22 35.97
C VAL A 67 -1.68 -18.65 37.15
N SER A 68 -0.96 -17.70 37.76
CA SER A 68 -0.18 -17.89 39.00
C SER A 68 -0.86 -17.22 40.19
#